data_AF-A0A4P7LB61-F1
#
_entry.id   AF-A0A4P7LB61-F1
#
_cell.length_a   1.000
_cell.length_b   1.000
_cell.length_c   1.000
_cell.angle_alpha   90.00
_cell.angle_beta   90.00
_cell.angle_gamma   90.00
#
_symmetry.space_group_name_H-M   'P 1'
#
loop_
_entity.id
_entity.type
_entity.pdbx_description
1 polymer ?
#
loop_
_entity_poly.entity_id
_entity_poly.type
_entity_poly.pdbx_seq_one_letter_code
_entity_poly.pdbx_strand_id
1 'polypeptide(L)' 'MKSINKDTPQFTLPSMITTDVAITLSGKSKALFYYAKRFDPTFPQGVLMQHNGRSRVMYPTAEICQYFQKVEA' A
#
# COMPACT_ATOMS: atom_id res chain seq x y z
N MET A 1 -34.08 -21.19 12.58
CA MET A 1 -32.83 -21.23 11.79
C MET A 1 -31.89 -20.21 12.39
N LYS A 2 -30.81 -20.64 13.06
CA LYS A 2 -29.83 -19.74 13.70
C LYS A 2 -28.82 -19.28 12.64
N SER A 3 -28.67 -17.96 12.51
CA SER A 3 -27.82 -17.26 11.55
C SER A 3 -26.36 -17.71 11.64
N ILE A 4 -25.77 -17.95 10.48
CA ILE A 4 -24.38 -18.34 10.30
C ILE A 4 -23.46 -17.13 10.62
N ASN A 5 -22.42 -17.43 11.39
CA ASN A 5 -21.28 -16.64 11.86
C ASN A 5 -21.00 -15.27 11.18
N LYS A 6 -20.91 -14.22 12.01
CA LYS A 6 -20.41 -12.87 11.64
C LYS A 6 -19.06 -12.54 12.30
N ASP A 7 -18.24 -13.54 12.62
CA ASP A 7 -16.87 -13.32 13.10
C ASP A 7 -15.87 -13.38 11.94
N THR A 8 -16.18 -12.71 10.83
CA THR A 8 -15.14 -12.40 9.85
C THR A 8 -14.32 -11.26 10.46
N PRO A 9 -13.02 -11.43 10.75
CA PRO A 9 -12.20 -10.30 11.17
C PRO A 9 -12.26 -9.27 10.04
N GLN A 10 -12.91 -8.14 10.31
CA GLN A 10 -12.92 -7.01 9.40
C GLN A 10 -11.47 -6.53 9.29
N PHE A 11 -10.78 -6.97 8.24
CA PHE A 11 -9.40 -6.62 8.00
C PHE A 11 -9.35 -5.13 7.64
N THR A 12 -9.14 -4.29 8.64
CA THR A 12 -8.91 -2.86 8.42
C THR A 12 -7.47 -2.69 7.98
N LEU A 13 -7.30 -2.26 6.73
CA LEU A 13 -5.98 -1.90 6.23
C LEU A 13 -5.43 -0.71 7.04
N PRO A 14 -4.14 -0.70 7.37
CA PRO A 14 -3.50 0.46 7.99
C PRO A 14 -3.69 1.70 7.11
N SER A 15 -3.79 2.89 7.70
CA SER A 15 -3.84 4.14 6.93
C SER A 15 -2.53 4.42 6.19
N MET A 16 -1.41 4.09 6.81
CA MET A 16 -0.05 4.25 6.29
C MET A 16 0.68 2.90 6.29
N ILE A 17 1.34 2.59 5.18
CA ILE A 17 2.06 1.33 4.98
C ILE A 17 3.52 1.58 4.59
N THR A 18 4.40 0.70 5.06
CA THR A 18 5.81 0.73 4.64
C THR A 18 5.97 0.38 3.16
N THR A 19 7.13 0.71 2.57
CA THR A 19 7.44 0.37 1.18
C THR A 19 7.29 -1.12 0.87
N ASP A 20 7.71 -2.01 1.77
CA ASP A 20 7.60 -3.46 1.54
C ASP A 20 6.13 -3.92 1.45
N VAL A 21 5.28 -3.42 2.33
CA VAL A 21 3.83 -3.68 2.29
C VAL A 21 3.19 -3.08 1.05
N ALA A 22 3.59 -1.88 0.63
CA ALA A 22 3.11 -1.25 -0.61
C ALA A 22 3.46 -2.08 -1.85
N ILE A 23 4.66 -2.67 -1.91
CA ILE A 23 5.06 -3.60 -2.97
C ILE A 23 4.15 -4.83 -2.96
N THR A 24 3.94 -5.46 -1.79
CA THR A 24 3.05 -6.62 -1.68
C THR A 24 1.62 -6.31 -2.13
N LEU A 25 1.07 -5.17 -1.69
CA LEU A 25 -0.30 -4.76 -2.06
C LEU A 25 -0.44 -4.37 -3.53
N SER A 26 0.63 -3.89 -4.17
CA SER A 26 0.61 -3.54 -5.60
C SER A 26 0.42 -4.75 -6.51
N GLY A 27 0.71 -5.97 -6.03
CA GLY A 27 0.74 -7.18 -6.85
C GLY A 27 1.85 -7.20 -7.91
N LYS A 28 2.74 -6.19 -7.94
CA LYS A 28 3.83 -6.07 -8.92
C LYS A 28 5.15 -6.60 -8.35
N SER A 29 6.07 -6.91 -9.26
CA SER A 29 7.44 -7.19 -8.87
C SER A 29 8.08 -5.93 -8.25
N LYS A 30 9.03 -6.14 -7.33
CA LYS A 30 9.79 -5.06 -6.70
C LYS A 30 10.41 -4.11 -7.74
N ALA A 31 10.92 -4.64 -8.85
CA ALA A 31 11.51 -3.84 -9.93
C ALA A 31 10.49 -2.90 -10.59
N LEU A 32 9.30 -3.41 -10.93
CA LEU A 32 8.24 -2.59 -11.54
C LEU A 32 7.72 -1.52 -10.59
N PHE A 33 7.59 -1.85 -9.30
CA PHE A 33 7.21 -0.86 -8.29
C PHE A 33 8.23 0.29 -8.21
N TYR A 34 9.53 -0.01 -8.17
CA TYR A 34 10.57 1.03 -8.15
C TYR A 34 10.68 1.80 -9.47
N TYR A 35 10.40 1.16 -10.60
CA TYR A 35 10.32 1.83 -11.88
C TYR A 35 9.19 2.88 -11.87
N ALA A 36 7.97 2.47 -11.50
CA ALA A 36 6.82 3.37 -11.36
C ALA A 36 7.14 4.53 -10.41
N LYS A 37 7.66 4.22 -9.21
CA LYS A 37 8.08 5.23 -8.23
C LYS A 37 9.08 6.26 -8.77
N ARG A 38 9.99 5.85 -9.66
CA ARG A 38 11.10 6.70 -10.13
C ARG A 38 10.72 7.54 -11.35
N PHE A 39 9.87 7.00 -12.22
CA PHE A 39 9.63 7.57 -13.55
C PHE A 39 8.21 8.03 -13.79
N ASP A 40 7.24 7.64 -12.96
CA ASP A 40 5.86 8.11 -13.07
C ASP A 40 5.61 9.29 -12.11
N PRO A 41 5.36 10.50 -12.64
CA PRO A 41 5.06 11.67 -11.80
C PRO A 41 3.72 11.57 -11.06
N THR A 42 2.85 10.63 -11.45
CA THR A 42 1.55 10.39 -10.80
C THR A 42 1.63 9.34 -9.69
N PHE A 43 2.83 8.78 -9.44
CA PHE A 43 3.03 7.80 -8.38
C PHE A 43 2.76 8.42 -6.99
N PRO A 44 2.06 7.71 -6.08
CA PRO A 44 1.75 8.21 -4.74
C PRO A 44 2.99 8.66 -3.95
N GLN A 45 2.94 9.89 -3.43
CA GLN A 45 4.06 10.46 -2.69
C GLN A 45 4.18 9.81 -1.31
N GLY A 46 5.35 9.23 -1.03
CA GLY A 46 5.65 8.69 0.29
C GLY A 46 5.97 9.79 1.29
N VAL A 47 5.51 9.62 2.53
CA VAL A 47 5.82 10.48 3.68
C VAL A 47 6.99 9.88 4.45
N LEU A 48 7.98 10.71 4.76
CA LEU A 48 9.08 10.32 5.64
C LEU A 48 8.59 10.32 7.10
N MET A 49 8.53 9.16 7.72
CA MET A 49 8.18 9.01 9.13
C MET A 49 9.39 8.52 9.92
N GLN A 50 9.66 9.17 11.05
CA GLN A 50 10.65 8.69 12.01
C GLN A 50 9.98 7.73 12.99
N HIS A 51 10.55 6.53 13.13
CA HIS A 51 10.14 5.56 14.13
C HIS A 51 11.37 4.93 14.78
N ASN A 52 11.50 5.07 16.10
CA ASN A 52 12.62 4.55 16.89
C ASN A 52 14.01 4.94 16.34
N GLY A 53 14.19 6.22 15.99
CA GLY A 53 15.47 6.74 15.46
C GLY A 53 15.79 6.32 14.02
N ARG A 54 14.89 5.60 13.34
CA ARG A 54 15.02 5.24 11.93
C ARG A 54 13.96 5.96 11.11
N SER A 55 14.40 6.66 10.07
CA SER A 55 13.49 7.23 9.07
C SER A 55 13.06 6.15 8.09
N ARG A 56 11.75 6.01 7.87
CA ARG A 56 11.16 5.14 6.86
C ARG A 56 10.18 5.93 6.00
N VAL A 57 10.15 5.61 4.71
CA VAL A 57 9.12 6.14 3.81
C VAL A 57 7.89 5.25 3.93
N MET A 58 6.76 5.86 4.25
CA MET A 58 5.45 5.22 4.33
C MET A 58 4.50 5.86 3.32
N TYR A 59 3.56 5.08 2.79
CA TYR A 59 2.60 5.54 1.79
C TYR A 59 1.18 5.42 2.34
N PRO A 60 0.26 6.31 1.94
CA PRO A 60 -1.16 6.11 2.18
C PRO A 60 -1.64 4.87 1.45
N THR A 61 -2.26 3.94 2.18
CA THR A 61 -2.66 2.65 1.60
C THR A 61 -3.66 2.82 0.45
N ALA A 62 -4.63 3.72 0.62
CA ALA A 62 -5.66 3.98 -0.39
C ALA A 62 -5.04 4.47 -1.71
N GLU A 63 -4.05 5.35 -1.66
CA GLU A 63 -3.42 5.91 -2.87
C GLU A 63 -2.61 4.87 -3.63
N ILE A 64 -1.85 4.02 -2.93
CA ILE A 64 -1.11 2.91 -3.56
C ILE A 64 -2.07 1.94 -4.25
N CYS A 65 -3.13 1.53 -3.55
CA CYS A 65 -4.12 0.62 -4.14
C CYS A 65 -4.80 1.24 -5.36
N GLN A 66 -5.23 2.51 -5.29
CA GLN A 66 -5.86 3.19 -6.42
C GLN A 66 -4.94 3.37 -7.61
N TYR A 67 -3.66 3.70 -7.39
CA TYR A 67 -2.67 3.85 -8.46
C TYR A 67 -2.51 2.54 -9.23
N PHE A 68 -2.23 1.42 -8.54
CA PHE A 68 -2.00 0.15 -9.22
C PHE A 68 -3.27 -0.49 -9.79
N GLN A 69 -4.46 -0.21 -9.24
CA GLN A 69 -5.73 -0.57 -9.87
C GLN A 69 -5.94 0.13 -11.22
N LYS A 70 -5.56 1.42 -11.34
CA LYS A 70 -5.67 2.16 -12.60
C LYS A 70 -4.68 1.72 -13.66
N VAL A 71 -3.48 1.28 -13.25
CA VAL A 71 -2.43 0.79 -14.16
C VAL A 71 -2.79 -0.57 -14.78
N GLU A 72 -3.71 -1.33 -14.17
CA GLU A 72 -4.18 -2.62 -14.69
C GLU A 72 -5.44 -2.53 -15.57
N ALA A 73 -6.10 -1.38 -15.63
CA ALA A 73 -7.28 -1.12 -16.46
C ALA A 73 -6.90 -0.59 -17.85
#